data_AF-A0A9Q0Z9L6-F1
#
_entry.id   AF-A0A9Q0Z9L6-F1
#
_cell.length_a   1.000
_cell.length_b   1.000
_cell.length_c   1.000
_cell.angle_alpha   90.00
_cell.angle_beta   90.00
_cell.angle_gamma   90.00
#
_symmetry.space_group_name_H-M   'P 1'
#
loop_
_entity.id
_entity.type
_entity.pdbx_description
1 polymer ?
#
loop_
_entity_poly.entity_id
_entity_poly.type
_entity_poly.pdbx_seq_one_letter_code
_entity_poly.pdbx_strand_id
1 'polypeptide(L)'
;MRMKITSAITSEEQLLRQRLPRVISADNLLRPYNEYKSQGQVILQLAESGSFFGQVDLFKVRGKFALSDAYEDHFMLPKGKIIVVTHRRVMLLQQPSNILAQRKFSPARDPCSVSWDVLWVDLVTMELTHGKKDQPKAPPSQLTLYLRSRSTESKEQFRVIKCIPETDQALKVYSSIERAVNTYGRNLSNEMLKNQVTKPYAPSADDSRLEGYFKGRGLYLVSPTDA
;
A
#
# COMPACT_ATOMS: atom_id res chain seq x y z
N MET A 1 -41.04 -26.07 25.37
CA MET A 1 -39.61 -25.68 25.30
C MET A 1 -39.52 -24.31 24.62
N ARG A 2 -39.52 -23.21 25.40
CA ARG A 2 -39.47 -21.84 24.87
C ARG A 2 -38.01 -21.38 24.82
N MET A 3 -37.45 -21.17 23.64
CA MET A 3 -36.10 -20.61 23.50
C MET A 3 -36.06 -19.19 24.08
N LYS A 4 -35.08 -18.95 24.96
CA LYS A 4 -34.87 -17.67 25.63
C LYS A 4 -34.22 -16.70 24.64
N ILE A 5 -35.05 -15.85 24.03
CA ILE A 5 -34.62 -14.80 23.09
C ILE A 5 -33.63 -13.83 23.77
N THR A 6 -33.73 -13.64 25.09
CA THR A 6 -32.94 -12.67 25.85
C THR A 6 -31.44 -13.01 25.94
N SER A 7 -31.06 -14.30 26.00
CA SER A 7 -29.63 -14.68 26.04
C SER A 7 -28.94 -14.51 24.69
N ALA A 8 -29.73 -14.50 23.61
CA ALA A 8 -29.33 -14.06 22.30
C ALA A 8 -29.79 -12.61 22.08
N ILE A 9 -29.70 -11.73 23.08
CA ILE A 9 -29.60 -10.25 22.90
C ILE A 9 -28.42 -9.69 23.72
N THR A 10 -28.02 -10.37 24.80
CA THR A 10 -27.04 -9.89 25.78
C THR A 10 -25.60 -10.34 25.56
N SER A 11 -25.30 -11.21 24.58
CA SER A 11 -23.89 -11.47 24.28
C SER A 11 -23.37 -10.30 23.44
N GLU A 12 -22.41 -9.53 23.95
CA GLU A 12 -21.79 -8.39 23.24
C GLU A 12 -21.17 -8.76 21.87
N GLU A 13 -21.06 -10.05 21.58
CA GLU A 13 -20.76 -10.61 20.25
C GLU A 13 -21.92 -10.47 19.23
N GLN A 14 -23.08 -9.93 19.64
CA GLN A 14 -24.27 -9.89 18.80
C GLN A 14 -24.40 -8.72 17.85
N LEU A 15 -24.48 -9.10 16.58
CA LEU A 15 -25.22 -8.42 15.51
C LEU A 15 -24.76 -7.00 15.17
N LEU A 16 -23.48 -6.69 15.38
CA LEU A 16 -22.86 -5.71 14.49
C LEU A 16 -22.94 -6.29 13.08
N ARG A 17 -23.76 -5.67 12.22
CA ARG A 17 -23.78 -5.99 10.78
C ARG A 17 -22.40 -5.64 10.22
N GLN A 18 -21.48 -6.60 10.26
CA GLN A 18 -20.17 -6.45 9.67
C GLN A 18 -20.31 -6.62 8.17
N ARG A 19 -19.94 -5.58 7.43
CA ARG A 19 -19.84 -5.68 5.98
C ARG A 19 -18.61 -6.51 5.66
N LEU A 20 -18.75 -7.42 4.70
CA LEU A 20 -17.62 -8.18 4.20
C LEU A 20 -16.55 -7.21 3.67
N PRO A 21 -15.26 -7.41 4.02
CA PRO A 21 -14.20 -6.50 3.62
C PRO A 21 -14.07 -6.50 2.09
N ARG A 22 -14.16 -5.32 1.47
CA ARG A 22 -14.06 -5.17 0.02
C ARG A 22 -12.76 -4.48 -0.34
N VAL A 23 -12.22 -4.84 -1.50
CA VAL A 23 -10.97 -4.28 -2.01
C VAL A 23 -11.25 -3.08 -2.88
N ILE A 24 -10.41 -2.06 -2.70
CA ILE A 24 -10.32 -0.91 -3.58
C ILE A 24 -9.03 -1.10 -4.38
N SER A 25 -9.16 -1.36 -5.68
CA SER A 25 -8.01 -1.51 -6.58
C SER A 25 -7.51 -0.12 -7.00
N ALA A 26 -6.39 -0.06 -7.72
CA ALA A 26 -5.78 1.17 -8.20
C ALA A 26 -6.70 2.05 -9.06
N ASP A 27 -7.71 1.45 -9.71
CA ASP A 27 -8.75 2.15 -10.46
C ASP A 27 -9.72 2.93 -9.55
N ASN A 28 -9.51 2.91 -8.23
CA ASN A 28 -10.38 3.47 -7.19
C ASN A 28 -11.81 2.88 -7.22
N LEU A 29 -12.00 1.72 -7.85
CA LEU A 29 -13.28 1.03 -7.89
C LEU A 29 -13.35 -0.02 -6.78
N LEU A 30 -14.48 0.01 -6.06
CA LEU A 30 -14.78 -0.97 -5.03
C LEU A 30 -15.23 -2.28 -5.69
N ARG A 31 -14.48 -3.36 -5.50
CA ARG A 31 -14.79 -4.67 -6.07
C ARG A 31 -15.73 -5.47 -5.16
N PRO A 32 -16.52 -6.42 -5.70
CA PRO A 32 -17.27 -7.39 -4.90
C PRO A 32 -16.35 -8.14 -3.92
N TYR A 33 -16.95 -8.69 -2.85
CA TYR A 33 -16.20 -9.48 -1.88
C TYR A 33 -15.50 -10.65 -2.57
N ASN A 34 -14.19 -10.77 -2.33
CA ASN A 34 -13.38 -11.91 -2.69
C ASN A 34 -12.46 -12.17 -1.51
N GLU A 35 -12.53 -13.37 -0.93
CA GLU A 35 -11.80 -13.71 0.28
C GLU A 35 -10.30 -13.44 0.14
N TYR A 36 -9.68 -13.95 -0.93
CA TYR A 36 -8.26 -13.77 -1.20
C TYR A 36 -7.87 -12.30 -1.36
N LYS A 37 -8.60 -11.52 -2.16
CA LYS A 37 -8.30 -10.09 -2.34
C LYS A 37 -8.53 -9.32 -1.03
N SER A 38 -9.61 -9.63 -0.31
CA SER A 38 -9.96 -8.99 0.96
C SER A 38 -8.88 -9.22 2.03
N GLN A 39 -8.32 -10.43 2.09
CA GLN A 39 -7.21 -10.78 2.95
C GLN A 39 -5.97 -9.95 2.58
N GLY A 40 -5.63 -9.86 1.30
CA GLY A 40 -4.49 -9.06 0.82
C GLY A 40 -4.60 -7.57 1.16
N GLN A 41 -5.81 -7.00 1.06
CA GLN A 41 -6.06 -5.62 1.48
C GLN A 41 -5.81 -5.41 2.98
N VAL A 42 -6.24 -6.35 3.82
CA VAL A 42 -6.00 -6.29 5.27
C VAL A 42 -4.51 -6.45 5.57
N ILE A 43 -3.80 -7.36 4.89
CA ILE A 43 -2.35 -7.53 5.03
C ILE A 43 -1.63 -6.20 4.74
N LEU A 44 -1.98 -5.53 3.64
CA LEU A 44 -1.39 -4.24 3.28
C LEU A 44 -1.66 -3.19 4.36
N GLN A 45 -2.92 -3.08 4.82
CA GLN A 45 -3.30 -2.13 5.87
C GLN A 45 -2.54 -2.39 7.18
N LEU A 46 -2.41 -3.66 7.57
CA LEU A 46 -1.70 -4.06 8.77
C LEU A 46 -0.20 -3.76 8.66
N ALA A 47 0.41 -4.00 7.50
CA ALA A 47 1.81 -3.67 7.25
C ALA A 47 2.06 -2.15 7.32
N GLU A 48 1.16 -1.33 6.76
CA GLU A 48 1.25 0.14 6.85
C GLU A 48 1.06 0.64 8.30
N SER A 49 0.14 0.01 9.07
CA SER A 49 -0.10 0.35 10.48
C SER A 49 1.00 -0.13 11.43
N GLY A 50 1.62 -1.27 11.15
CA GLY A 50 2.65 -1.90 11.99
C GLY A 50 3.98 -1.16 11.98
N SER A 51 4.19 -0.27 11.00
CA SER A 51 5.33 0.66 10.99
C SER A 51 5.17 1.81 12.00
N PHE A 52 3.99 2.00 12.60
CA PHE A 52 3.71 3.06 13.55
C PHE A 52 3.51 2.50 14.96
N PHE A 53 4.47 2.79 15.85
CA PHE A 53 4.40 2.53 17.30
C PHE A 53 3.37 3.44 18.01
N GLY A 54 2.11 3.43 17.59
CA GLY A 54 1.05 4.17 18.28
C GLY A 54 -0.34 3.85 17.74
N GLN A 55 -1.31 3.68 18.64
CA GLN A 55 -2.74 3.66 18.33
C GLN A 55 -3.14 4.99 17.67
N VAL A 56 -2.94 5.12 16.36
CA VAL A 56 -3.51 6.22 15.59
C VAL A 56 -4.81 5.70 14.99
N ASP A 57 -5.91 6.20 15.55
CA ASP A 57 -7.27 5.95 15.05
C ASP A 57 -7.35 6.33 13.56
N LEU A 58 -7.58 5.32 12.71
CA LEU A 58 -7.55 5.40 11.24
C LEU A 58 -8.52 6.45 10.69
N PHE A 59 -9.56 6.83 11.44
CA PHE A 59 -10.56 7.81 11.03
C PHE A 59 -10.29 9.22 11.55
N LYS A 60 -9.34 9.39 12.49
CA LYS A 60 -9.06 10.66 13.15
C LYS A 60 -8.09 11.54 12.38
N VAL A 61 -7.21 10.96 11.55
CA VAL A 61 -6.26 11.72 10.75
C VAL A 61 -6.57 11.61 9.26
N ARG A 62 -7.46 12.50 8.80
CA ARG A 62 -7.78 12.69 7.39
C ARG A 62 -6.50 13.12 6.66
N GLY A 63 -6.00 12.29 5.74
CA GLY A 63 -4.89 12.64 4.84
C GLY A 63 -3.53 11.97 5.09
N LYS A 64 -3.32 11.23 6.19
CA LYS A 64 -2.04 10.50 6.39
C LYS A 64 -1.87 9.26 5.50
N PHE A 65 -2.99 8.69 5.04
CA PHE A 65 -3.03 7.61 4.03
C PHE A 65 -3.47 8.10 2.65
N ALA A 66 -3.47 9.41 2.37
CA ALA A 66 -3.58 9.89 0.99
C ALA A 66 -2.36 9.49 0.12
N LEU A 67 -1.35 8.87 0.76
CA LEU A 67 -0.23 8.12 0.19
C LEU A 67 -0.46 6.60 0.27
N SER A 68 -1.67 6.06 0.36
CA SER A 68 -1.92 4.61 0.51
C SER A 68 -1.63 3.87 -0.78
N ASP A 69 -0.86 2.78 -0.69
CA ASP A 69 -0.80 1.86 -1.80
C ASP A 69 -2.18 1.21 -2.01
N ALA A 70 -2.52 1.00 -3.28
CA ALA A 70 -3.72 0.27 -3.68
C ALA A 70 -3.31 -1.17 -3.91
N TYR A 71 -4.00 -2.09 -3.26
CA TYR A 71 -3.68 -3.50 -3.30
C TYR A 71 -4.08 -4.10 -4.65
N GLU A 72 -3.16 -4.82 -5.28
CA GLU A 72 -3.39 -5.52 -6.55
C GLU A 72 -3.32 -7.03 -6.35
N ASP A 73 -2.27 -7.54 -5.70
CA ASP A 73 -2.09 -8.98 -5.50
C ASP A 73 -1.17 -9.31 -4.31
N HIS A 74 -1.18 -10.55 -3.83
CA HIS A 74 -0.20 -11.02 -2.85
C HIS A 74 0.14 -12.51 -2.98
N PHE A 75 1.35 -12.90 -2.58
CA PHE A 75 1.78 -14.29 -2.63
C PHE A 75 2.46 -14.70 -1.33
N MET A 76 1.99 -15.80 -0.75
CA MET A 76 2.61 -16.41 0.43
C MET A 76 3.86 -17.18 -0.01
N LEU A 77 5.01 -16.76 0.46
CA LEU A 77 6.31 -17.34 0.14
C LEU A 77 6.81 -18.25 1.28
N PRO A 78 7.77 -19.15 1.00
CA PRO A 78 8.42 -19.95 2.02
C PRO A 78 9.03 -19.08 3.14
N LYS A 79 9.15 -19.67 4.34
CA LYS A 79 9.73 -19.03 5.54
C LYS A 79 8.92 -17.84 6.07
N GLY A 80 7.60 -17.91 5.94
CA GLY A 80 6.70 -16.88 6.48
C GLY A 80 6.91 -15.52 5.82
N LYS A 81 7.22 -15.50 4.53
CA LYS A 81 7.37 -14.27 3.76
C LYS A 81 6.13 -14.04 2.93
N ILE A 82 5.81 -12.80 2.62
CA ILE A 82 4.65 -12.45 1.79
C ILE A 82 5.10 -11.38 0.81
N ILE A 83 4.94 -11.61 -0.49
CA ILE A 83 5.07 -10.54 -1.49
C ILE A 83 3.71 -9.88 -1.63
N VAL A 84 3.68 -8.54 -1.58
CA VAL A 84 2.50 -7.74 -1.90
C VAL A 84 2.82 -6.88 -3.10
N VAL A 85 1.93 -6.95 -4.10
CA VAL A 85 1.97 -6.16 -5.32
C VAL A 85 0.91 -5.07 -5.19
N THR A 86 1.33 -3.83 -5.41
CA THR A 86 0.47 -2.65 -5.31
C THR A 86 0.51 -1.85 -6.61
N HIS A 87 -0.25 -0.77 -6.71
CA HIS A 87 -0.18 0.09 -7.89
C HIS A 87 1.14 0.86 -8.05
N ARG A 88 1.96 1.03 -7.00
CA ARG A 88 3.21 1.84 -7.08
C ARG A 88 4.49 1.05 -6.86
N ARG A 89 4.41 -0.07 -6.14
CA ARG A 89 5.56 -0.85 -5.72
C ARG A 89 5.24 -2.31 -5.47
N VAL A 90 6.31 -3.11 -5.46
CA VAL A 90 6.32 -4.45 -4.86
C VAL A 90 7.01 -4.38 -3.51
N MET A 91 6.48 -5.07 -2.51
CA MET A 91 7.07 -5.14 -1.18
C MET A 91 7.13 -6.57 -0.68
N LEU A 92 8.22 -6.89 0.03
CA LEU A 92 8.38 -8.14 0.73
C LEU A 92 8.11 -7.92 2.22
N LEU A 93 7.08 -8.56 2.72
CA LEU A 93 6.71 -8.60 4.13
C LEU A 93 7.28 -9.85 4.80
N GLN A 94 7.67 -9.71 6.06
CA GLN A 94 8.12 -10.79 6.93
C GLN A 94 7.09 -10.98 8.04
N GLN A 95 6.57 -12.21 8.15
CA GLN A 95 5.71 -12.58 9.27
C GLN A 95 6.52 -12.55 10.57
N PRO A 96 5.90 -12.13 11.68
CA PRO A 96 6.55 -12.18 12.99
C PRO A 96 6.86 -13.63 13.34
N SER A 97 8.14 -13.96 13.48
CA SER A 97 8.61 -15.26 13.95
C SER A 97 8.46 -15.34 15.46
N ASN A 98 7.24 -15.21 15.98
CA ASN A 98 7.03 -15.18 17.42
C ASN A 98 7.00 -16.62 17.97
N ILE A 99 8.18 -17.14 18.30
CA ILE A 99 8.40 -18.44 18.95
C ILE A 99 7.65 -18.51 20.30
N LEU A 100 7.34 -17.37 20.92
CA LEU A 100 6.70 -17.27 22.24
C LEU A 100 5.19 -17.50 22.25
N ALA A 101 4.49 -17.36 21.12
CA ALA A 101 3.03 -17.23 21.15
C ALA A 101 2.24 -18.53 20.89
N GLN A 102 2.85 -19.61 20.36
CA GLN A 102 2.19 -20.85 19.86
C GLN A 102 0.93 -20.69 18.98
N ARG A 103 0.49 -19.46 18.72
CA ARG A 103 -0.70 -19.12 17.96
C ARG A 103 -0.34 -19.10 16.48
N LYS A 104 -1.15 -19.81 15.68
CA LYS A 104 -1.04 -19.81 14.22
C LYS A 104 -1.21 -18.38 13.69
N PHE A 105 -0.25 -17.94 12.88
CA PHE A 105 -0.31 -16.66 12.20
C PHE A 105 -1.61 -16.51 11.41
N SER A 106 -2.32 -15.41 11.63
CA SER A 106 -3.53 -15.02 10.96
C SER A 106 -3.26 -13.77 10.10
N PRO A 107 -3.24 -13.90 8.77
CA PRO A 107 -2.96 -12.76 7.89
C PRO A 107 -3.99 -11.61 8.01
N ALA A 108 -5.17 -11.89 8.57
CA ALA A 108 -6.22 -10.90 8.78
C ALA A 108 -6.12 -10.14 10.12
N ARG A 109 -5.20 -10.53 11.01
CA ARG A 109 -5.11 -9.97 12.37
C ARG A 109 -3.68 -9.61 12.78
N ASP A 110 -2.70 -10.37 12.33
CA ASP A 110 -1.34 -10.25 12.82
C ASP A 110 -0.51 -9.33 11.89
N PRO A 111 0.13 -8.28 12.43
CA PRO A 111 0.92 -7.35 11.63
C PRO A 111 2.20 -8.02 11.09
N CYS A 112 2.57 -7.68 9.85
CA CYS A 112 3.83 -8.09 9.24
C CYS A 112 4.78 -6.90 9.13
N SER A 113 6.08 -7.13 9.26
CA SER A 113 7.10 -6.10 9.05
C SER A 113 7.50 -6.02 7.58
N VAL A 114 7.72 -4.80 7.07
CA VAL A 114 8.24 -4.61 5.71
C VAL A 114 9.75 -4.88 5.72
N SER A 115 10.19 -5.89 4.97
CA SER A 115 11.62 -6.23 4.87
C SER A 115 12.35 -5.42 3.80
N TRP A 116 11.68 -5.16 2.67
CA TRP A 116 12.09 -4.21 1.65
C TRP A 116 10.91 -3.92 0.73
N ASP A 117 10.97 -2.80 0.03
CA ASP A 117 10.04 -2.42 -1.04
C ASP A 117 10.80 -1.82 -2.23
N VAL A 118 10.18 -1.92 -3.41
CA VAL A 118 10.75 -1.48 -4.69
C VAL A 118 9.66 -0.76 -5.47
N LEU A 119 9.85 0.54 -5.68
CA LEU A 119 9.02 1.36 -6.56
C LEU A 119 9.14 0.90 -8.02
N TRP A 120 8.05 1.00 -8.78
CA TRP A 120 8.06 0.68 -10.20
C TRP A 120 9.04 1.53 -11.02
N VAL A 121 9.33 2.76 -10.58
CA VAL A 121 10.31 3.65 -11.22
C VAL A 121 11.74 3.12 -11.11
N ASP A 122 12.03 2.35 -10.05
CA ASP A 122 13.36 1.81 -9.78
C ASP A 122 13.56 0.39 -10.32
N LEU A 123 12.48 -0.29 -10.71
CA LEU A 123 12.56 -1.61 -11.32
C LEU A 123 13.01 -1.49 -12.78
N VAL A 124 14.13 -2.13 -13.13
CA VAL A 124 14.68 -2.11 -14.49
C VAL A 124 14.19 -3.32 -15.28
N THR A 125 14.40 -4.52 -14.72
CA THR A 125 14.01 -5.78 -15.35
C THR A 125 13.85 -6.88 -14.31
N MET A 126 13.28 -7.99 -14.72
CA MET A 126 13.00 -9.15 -13.90
C MET A 126 13.44 -10.43 -14.61
N GLU A 127 14.03 -11.37 -13.88
CA GLU A 127 14.49 -12.64 -14.43
C GLU A 127 14.03 -13.82 -13.57
N LEU A 128 13.52 -14.87 -14.22
CA LEU A 128 13.20 -16.13 -13.58
C LEU A 128 14.43 -17.03 -13.56
N THR A 129 14.81 -17.47 -12.37
CA THR A 129 16.01 -18.29 -12.15
C THR A 129 15.66 -19.58 -11.44
N HIS A 130 16.46 -20.62 -11.69
CA HIS A 130 16.33 -21.89 -10.98
C HIS A 130 17.05 -21.80 -9.64
N GLY A 131 16.38 -22.26 -8.59
CA GLY A 131 16.94 -22.37 -7.27
C GLY A 131 17.93 -23.53 -7.15
N LYS A 132 18.87 -23.40 -6.21
CA LYS A 132 19.88 -24.45 -5.91
C LYS A 132 19.29 -25.81 -5.52
N LYS A 133 18.01 -25.84 -5.13
CA LYS A 133 17.29 -27.05 -4.71
C LYS A 133 16.31 -27.58 -5.76
N ASP A 134 16.26 -26.95 -6.92
CA ASP A 134 15.31 -27.33 -7.96
C ASP A 134 15.81 -28.57 -8.69
N GLN A 135 14.90 -29.46 -9.05
CA GLN A 135 15.24 -30.62 -9.88
C GLN A 135 15.61 -30.16 -11.30
N PRO A 136 16.52 -30.87 -12.00
CA PRO A 136 16.79 -30.59 -13.39
C PRO A 136 15.50 -30.80 -14.21
N LYS A 137 14.99 -29.73 -14.86
CA LYS A 137 13.70 -29.59 -15.58
C LYS A 137 12.49 -29.14 -14.76
N ALA A 138 12.61 -28.86 -13.46
CA ALA A 138 11.54 -28.22 -12.71
C ALA A 138 11.31 -26.77 -13.18
N PRO A 139 10.11 -26.19 -13.01
CA PRO A 139 9.89 -24.76 -13.26
C PRO A 139 10.77 -23.90 -12.34
N PRO A 140 11.13 -22.67 -12.75
CA PRO A 140 11.98 -21.78 -11.97
C PRO A 140 11.31 -21.44 -10.63
N SER A 141 12.04 -21.59 -9.52
CA SER A 141 11.53 -21.25 -8.18
C SER A 141 11.97 -19.89 -7.65
N GLN A 142 12.80 -19.15 -8.40
CA GLN A 142 13.31 -17.85 -7.97
C GLN A 142 13.02 -16.76 -9.01
N LEU A 143 12.76 -15.56 -8.51
CA LEU A 143 12.56 -14.36 -9.31
C LEU A 143 13.54 -13.29 -8.81
N THR A 144 14.40 -12.81 -9.70
CA THR A 144 15.36 -11.74 -9.43
C THR A 144 14.85 -10.44 -10.02
N LEU A 145 14.69 -9.43 -9.19
CA LEU A 145 14.36 -8.06 -9.58
C LEU A 145 15.66 -7.27 -9.70
N TYR A 146 15.94 -6.72 -10.87
CA TYR A 146 17.09 -5.84 -11.10
C TYR A 146 16.65 -4.38 -10.94
N LEU A 147 17.36 -3.66 -10.07
CA LEU A 147 17.02 -2.30 -9.70
C LEU A 147 17.96 -1.31 -10.37
N ARG A 148 17.45 -0.10 -10.62
CA ARG A 148 18.25 1.02 -11.09
C ARG A 148 19.21 1.38 -9.99
N SER A 149 20.52 1.23 -10.25
CA SER A 149 21.56 1.58 -9.29
C SER A 149 21.46 3.07 -8.96
N ARG A 150 21.23 3.38 -7.68
CA ARG A 150 21.32 4.74 -7.11
C ARG A 150 22.49 4.90 -6.14
N SER A 151 23.14 3.80 -5.75
CA SER A 151 24.23 3.75 -4.77
C SER A 151 25.35 2.79 -5.22
N THR A 152 26.56 2.99 -4.69
CA THR A 152 27.77 2.18 -4.95
C THR A 152 27.78 0.82 -4.21
N GLU A 153 26.71 0.46 -3.49
CA GLU A 153 26.62 -0.82 -2.78
C GLU A 153 25.98 -1.91 -3.66
N SER A 154 26.77 -2.92 -4.01
CA SER A 154 26.36 -4.04 -4.88
C SER A 154 25.20 -4.89 -4.34
N LYS A 155 24.92 -4.84 -3.03
CA LYS A 155 23.83 -5.61 -2.39
C LYS A 155 22.43 -5.02 -2.61
N GLU A 156 22.33 -3.76 -3.04
CA GLU A 156 21.05 -3.10 -3.31
C GLU A 156 20.63 -3.19 -4.78
N GLN A 157 21.51 -3.66 -5.66
CA GLN A 157 21.26 -3.64 -7.09
C GLN A 157 20.24 -4.69 -7.55
N PHE A 158 19.99 -5.72 -6.74
CA PHE A 158 18.99 -6.73 -7.05
C PHE A 158 18.27 -7.25 -5.80
N ARG A 159 17.02 -7.68 -5.96
CA ARG A 159 16.23 -8.35 -4.92
C ARG A 159 15.82 -9.73 -5.40
N VAL A 160 16.07 -10.75 -4.59
CA VAL A 160 15.71 -12.14 -4.92
C VAL A 160 14.47 -12.56 -4.14
N ILE A 161 13.44 -12.96 -4.87
CA ILE A 161 12.21 -13.55 -4.37
C ILE A 161 12.33 -15.07 -4.51
N LYS A 162 12.19 -15.79 -3.41
CA LYS A 162 12.20 -17.26 -3.40
C LYS A 162 10.78 -17.76 -3.27
N CYS A 163 10.31 -18.48 -4.28
CA CYS A 163 9.00 -19.11 -4.33
C CYS A 163 9.08 -20.58 -3.89
N ILE A 164 7.92 -21.23 -3.83
CA ILE A 164 7.78 -22.65 -3.53
C ILE A 164 8.34 -23.46 -4.72
N PRO A 165 9.32 -24.35 -4.50
CA PRO A 165 9.86 -25.22 -5.56
C PRO A 165 8.78 -26.08 -6.20
N GLU A 166 9.00 -26.50 -7.45
CA GLU A 166 8.10 -27.40 -8.21
C GLU A 166 6.68 -26.84 -8.45
N THR A 167 6.49 -25.52 -8.30
CA THR A 167 5.21 -24.86 -8.57
C THR A 167 5.37 -23.70 -9.53
N ASP A 168 4.30 -23.33 -10.24
CA ASP A 168 4.26 -22.14 -11.10
C ASP A 168 4.18 -20.82 -10.31
N GLN A 169 4.49 -20.84 -9.01
CA GLN A 169 4.35 -19.64 -8.17
C GLN A 169 5.25 -18.51 -8.66
N ALA A 170 6.51 -18.80 -9.05
CA ALA A 170 7.41 -17.76 -9.53
C ALA A 170 6.90 -17.10 -10.82
N LEU A 171 6.34 -17.90 -11.74
CA LEU A 171 5.69 -17.41 -12.96
C LEU A 171 4.48 -16.53 -12.63
N LYS A 172 3.62 -16.95 -11.70
CA LYS A 172 2.46 -16.15 -11.26
C LYS A 172 2.87 -14.82 -10.63
N VAL A 173 3.91 -14.83 -9.80
CA VAL A 173 4.47 -13.60 -9.20
C VAL A 173 5.02 -12.69 -10.31
N TYR A 174 5.82 -13.24 -11.23
CA TYR A 174 6.37 -12.49 -12.37
C TYR A 174 5.26 -11.83 -13.18
N SER A 175 4.25 -12.60 -13.63
CA SER A 175 3.14 -12.06 -14.43
C SER A 175 2.30 -11.03 -13.67
N SER A 176 2.16 -11.18 -12.35
CA SER A 176 1.44 -10.21 -11.53
C SER A 176 2.19 -8.89 -11.42
N ILE A 177 3.51 -8.92 -11.19
CA ILE A 177 4.36 -7.72 -11.17
C ILE A 177 4.41 -7.09 -12.57
N GLU A 178 4.63 -7.87 -13.62
CA GLU A 178 4.66 -7.39 -15.01
C GLU A 178 3.36 -6.69 -15.39
N ARG A 179 2.21 -7.26 -15.01
CA ARG A 179 0.89 -6.64 -15.20
C ARG A 179 0.77 -5.31 -14.44
N ALA A 180 1.23 -5.24 -13.19
CA ALA A 180 1.18 -4.01 -12.41
C ALA A 180 2.12 -2.93 -12.99
N VAL A 181 3.32 -3.29 -13.39
CA VAL A 181 4.29 -2.38 -14.03
C VAL A 181 3.77 -1.86 -15.37
N ASN A 182 3.18 -2.74 -16.19
CA ASN A 182 2.60 -2.33 -17.47
C ASN A 182 1.38 -1.41 -17.32
N THR A 183 0.55 -1.65 -16.30
CA THR A 183 -0.66 -0.86 -16.03
C THR A 183 -0.33 0.48 -15.38
N TYR A 184 0.58 0.50 -14.38
CA TYR A 184 0.80 1.66 -13.52
C TYR A 184 2.19 2.29 -13.67
N GLY A 185 3.22 1.49 -13.94
CA GLY A 185 4.61 1.95 -14.05
C GLY A 185 4.82 2.95 -15.19
N ARG A 186 4.10 2.81 -16.31
CA ARG A 186 4.13 3.77 -17.43
C ARG A 186 3.46 5.11 -17.12
N ASN A 187 2.53 5.13 -16.15
CA ASN A 187 1.80 6.34 -15.80
C ASN A 187 2.57 7.23 -14.81
N LEU A 188 3.56 6.70 -14.09
CA LEU A 188 4.35 7.47 -13.12
C LEU A 188 5.19 8.58 -13.79
N SER A 189 5.70 8.37 -15.01
CA SER A 189 6.36 9.44 -15.78
C SER A 189 5.38 10.53 -16.22
N ASN A 190 4.10 10.19 -16.44
CA ASN A 190 3.07 11.12 -16.87
C ASN A 190 2.35 11.81 -15.69
N GLU A 191 2.25 11.17 -14.52
CA GLU A 191 1.70 11.78 -13.29
C GLU A 191 2.64 12.85 -12.72
N MET A 192 3.96 12.66 -12.83
CA MET A 192 4.92 13.72 -12.53
C MET A 192 4.71 14.97 -13.40
N LEU A 193 4.20 14.80 -14.63
CA LEU A 193 3.82 15.92 -15.52
C LEU A 193 2.41 16.48 -15.21
N LYS A 194 1.50 15.66 -14.68
CA LYS A 194 0.11 16.08 -14.34
C LYS A 194 -0.06 16.71 -12.96
N ASN A 195 0.98 16.72 -12.11
CA ASN A 195 0.97 17.49 -10.87
C ASN A 195 0.90 19.02 -11.09
N GLN A 196 0.91 19.49 -12.34
CA GLN A 196 0.57 20.88 -12.72
C GLN A 196 -0.91 21.11 -13.06
N VAL A 197 -1.82 20.18 -12.74
CA VAL A 197 -3.26 20.47 -12.86
C VAL A 197 -3.72 21.16 -11.58
N THR A 198 -3.98 22.46 -11.67
CA THR A 198 -4.61 23.27 -10.62
C THR A 198 -5.89 22.59 -10.17
N LYS A 199 -5.94 22.14 -8.92
CA LYS A 199 -7.16 21.63 -8.32
C LYS A 199 -8.20 22.75 -8.39
N PRO A 200 -9.43 22.50 -8.87
CA PRO A 200 -10.48 23.50 -8.75
C PRO A 200 -10.63 23.84 -7.26
N TYR A 201 -10.61 25.13 -6.94
CA TYR A 201 -10.75 25.70 -5.59
C TYR A 201 -9.55 25.54 -4.63
N ALA A 202 -8.35 25.22 -5.09
CA ALA A 202 -7.16 25.45 -4.26
C ALA A 202 -6.92 26.98 -4.13
N PRO A 203 -6.75 27.52 -2.91
CA PRO A 203 -6.40 28.94 -2.77
C PRO A 203 -5.05 29.17 -3.43
N SER A 204 -5.01 30.08 -4.39
CA SER A 204 -3.77 30.53 -5.02
C SER A 204 -2.89 31.17 -3.96
N ALA A 205 -1.78 30.52 -3.64
CA ALA A 205 -0.71 31.15 -2.88
C ALA A 205 0.05 32.10 -3.82
N ASP A 206 -0.56 33.25 -4.09
CA ASP A 206 0.10 34.40 -4.69
C ASP A 206 -0.19 35.60 -3.79
N ASP A 207 0.53 35.65 -2.66
CA ASP A 207 0.61 36.87 -1.86
C ASP A 207 1.98 36.93 -1.18
N SER A 208 3.00 37.28 -1.95
CA SER A 208 4.30 37.75 -1.42
C SER A 208 5.19 38.30 -2.54
N ARG A 209 4.70 39.26 -3.34
CA ARG A 209 5.59 40.11 -4.14
C ARG A 209 4.92 41.37 -4.66
N LEU A 210 4.70 42.34 -3.78
CA LEU A 210 4.53 43.75 -4.14
C LEU A 210 4.98 44.62 -2.97
N GLU A 211 6.29 44.60 -2.68
CA GLU A 211 6.94 45.82 -2.21
C GLU A 211 7.30 46.66 -3.44
N GLY A 212 6.81 47.90 -3.48
CA GLY A 212 7.29 48.90 -4.41
C GLY A 212 6.24 49.91 -4.82
N TYR A 213 6.31 51.09 -4.17
CA TYR A 213 5.78 52.38 -4.63
C TYR A 213 4.26 52.55 -4.60
N PHE A 214 3.75 53.26 -3.58
CA PHE A 214 3.15 54.58 -3.80
C PHE A 214 3.16 55.41 -2.51
N LYS A 215 3.77 56.58 -2.63
CA LYS A 215 3.98 57.60 -1.59
C LYS A 215 2.86 58.63 -1.70
N GLY A 216 2.15 58.86 -0.59
CA GLY A 216 1.59 60.17 -0.24
C GLY A 216 0.11 60.45 -0.53
N ARG A 217 -0.52 61.11 0.46
CA ARG A 217 -1.90 61.66 0.56
C ARG A 217 -2.93 60.57 0.91
N GLY A 218 -3.41 60.42 2.14
CA GLY A 218 -3.82 61.42 3.14
C GLY A 218 -5.20 61.95 2.78
N LEU A 219 -6.27 61.44 3.43
CA LEU A 219 -7.50 62.18 3.83
C LEU A 219 -8.53 61.20 4.48
N TYR A 220 -8.66 61.35 5.81
CA TYR A 220 -9.81 61.28 6.74
C TYR A 220 -10.79 60.09 6.80
N LEU A 221 -10.82 59.53 8.01
CA LEU A 221 -11.93 58.83 8.66
C LEU A 221 -13.18 59.72 8.73
N VAL A 222 -14.34 59.17 8.39
CA VAL A 222 -15.65 59.73 8.78
C VAL A 222 -16.41 58.66 9.56
N SER A 223 -16.63 58.94 10.83
CA SER A 223 -17.55 58.21 11.72
C SER A 223 -18.98 58.74 11.52
N PRO A 224 -20.02 57.89 11.72
CA PRO A 224 -21.42 58.32 11.57
C PRO A 224 -22.00 58.78 12.91
N THR A 225 -22.61 59.97 12.94
CA THR A 225 -23.58 60.37 13.99
C THR A 225 -24.60 61.36 13.42
N ASP A 226 -25.87 60.96 13.52
CA ASP A 226 -27.12 61.68 13.80
C ASP A 226 -27.40 63.06 13.17
N ALA A 227 -28.42 63.09 12.29
CA ALA A 227 -29.55 64.02 12.30
C ALA A 227 -30.71 63.45 11.44
#